data_AF-A0A536G761-F1
#
_entry.id   AF-A0A536G761-F1
#
_cell.length_a   1.000
_cell.length_b   1.000
_cell.length_c   1.000
_cell.angle_alpha   90.00
_cell.angle_beta   90.00
_cell.angle_gamma   90.00
#
_symmetry.space_group_name_H-M   'P 1'
#
loop_
_entity.id
_entity.type
_entity.pdbx_description
1 polymer ?
#
loop_
_entity_poly.entity_id
_entity_poly.type
_entity_poly.pdbx_seq_one_letter_code
_entity_poly.pdbx_strand_id
1 'polypeptide(L)'
;MRKPVAGTPVWVAPAAVLAVIALLVATFLVIRWYTTPAPPKPLSTDTTQVVLTQITGLPSSEFDAIGQGTANNLIKPISGSPLTGSTGKPEVLYIGAEYCPYCAAERWPLIIALSRFGQFSGLQTTASSSTDVFPNTPTFTFRSATYTSQYIDLRTVETSDREQNPLQTPTAAEQQIFSKYDTAQTIPFVDFGNRYWFTGATYSADLLGGQSWQAI
;
A
#
# COMPACT_ATOMS: atom_id res chain seq x y z
N MET A 1 31.11 65.99 0.69
CA MET A 1 31.36 64.76 1.50
C MET A 1 30.12 63.88 1.43
N ARG A 2 30.19 62.69 0.84
CA ARG A 2 29.07 61.72 0.87
C ARG A 2 29.10 61.00 2.22
N LYS A 3 28.02 61.06 2.99
CA LYS A 3 27.90 60.33 4.27
C LYS A 3 27.97 58.83 4.00
N PRO A 4 28.74 58.04 4.77
CA PRO A 4 28.69 56.59 4.67
C PRO A 4 27.28 56.12 5.01
N VAL A 5 26.65 55.38 4.10
CA VAL A 5 25.37 54.71 4.35
C VAL A 5 25.68 53.51 5.24
N ALA A 6 25.02 53.40 6.38
CA ALA A 6 25.15 52.23 7.25
C ALA A 6 24.72 50.99 6.46
N GLY A 7 25.65 50.07 6.22
CA GLY A 7 25.34 48.79 5.60
C GLY A 7 24.44 47.96 6.51
N THR A 8 23.54 47.16 5.94
CA THR A 8 22.76 46.18 6.70
C THR A 8 23.72 45.27 7.47
N PRO A 9 23.57 45.13 8.80
CA PRO A 9 24.43 44.27 9.59
C PRO A 9 24.43 42.83 9.03
N VAL A 10 25.60 42.20 9.03
CA VAL A 10 25.82 40.88 8.41
C VAL A 10 24.90 39.78 8.98
N TRP A 11 24.38 39.97 10.20
CA TRP A 11 23.45 39.04 10.86
C TRP A 11 21.99 39.14 10.39
N VAL A 12 21.60 40.24 9.73
CA VAL A 12 20.19 40.46 9.34
C VAL A 12 19.74 39.45 8.29
N ALA A 13 20.59 39.15 7.30
CA ALA A 13 20.26 38.17 6.26
C ALA A 13 20.12 36.74 6.83
N PRO A 14 21.06 36.20 7.63
CA PRO A 14 20.88 34.92 8.32
C PRO A 14 19.64 34.88 9.23
N ALA A 15 19.38 35.93 10.00
CA ALA A 15 18.21 36.00 10.88
C ALA A 15 16.88 35.98 10.09
N ALA A 16 16.81 36.72 8.99
CA ALA A 16 15.65 36.72 8.11
C ALA A 16 15.42 35.34 7.47
N VAL A 17 16.49 34.68 7.00
CA VAL A 17 16.41 33.31 6.45
C VAL A 17 15.89 32.33 7.50
N LEU A 18 16.42 32.36 8.72
CA LEU A 18 15.96 31.49 9.80
C LEU A 18 14.49 31.73 10.16
N ALA A 19 14.04 32.99 10.20
CA ALA A 19 12.65 33.33 10.47
C ALA A 19 11.70 32.79 9.37
N VAL A 20 12.09 32.91 8.10
CA VAL A 20 11.33 32.35 6.97
C VAL A 20 11.27 30.83 7.05
N ILE A 21 12.39 30.16 7.31
CA ILE A 21 12.41 28.69 7.47
C ILE A 21 11.51 28.26 8.64
N ALA A 22 11.59 28.93 9.79
CA ALA A 22 10.75 28.63 10.94
C ALA A 22 9.26 28.80 10.62
N LEU A 23 8.89 29.85 9.88
CA LEU A 23 7.51 30.09 9.45
C LEU A 23 7.02 28.99 8.49
N LEU A 24 7.85 28.58 7.52
CA LEU A 24 7.52 27.50 6.58
C LEU A 24 7.32 26.18 7.31
N VAL A 25 8.22 25.85 8.25
CA VAL A 25 8.10 24.64 9.08
C VAL A 25 6.85 24.68 9.94
N ALA A 26 6.58 25.79 10.63
CA ALA A 26 5.38 25.94 11.46
C ALA A 26 4.10 25.81 10.63
N THR A 27 4.05 26.45 9.46
CA THR A 27 2.91 26.36 8.53
C THR A 27 2.71 24.93 8.06
N PHE A 28 3.78 24.24 7.66
CA PHE A 28 3.73 22.83 7.26
C PHE A 28 3.22 21.94 8.40
N LEU A 29 3.70 22.13 9.63
CA LEU A 29 3.26 21.35 10.79
C LEU A 29 1.78 21.58 11.10
N VAL A 30 1.29 22.82 11.00
CA VAL A 30 -0.13 23.15 11.16
C VAL A 30 -0.97 22.49 10.09
N ILE A 31 -0.60 22.60 8.81
CA ILE A 31 -1.32 21.96 7.71
C ILE A 31 -1.37 20.45 7.94
N ARG A 32 -0.21 19.82 8.20
CA ARG A 32 -0.11 18.38 8.45
C ARG A 32 -1.01 17.94 9.61
N TRP A 33 -1.02 18.69 10.72
CA TRP A 33 -1.89 18.39 11.86
C TRP A 33 -3.36 18.36 11.46
N TYR A 34 -3.80 19.31 10.62
CA TYR A 34 -5.20 19.39 10.19
C TYR A 34 -5.56 18.41 9.06
N THR A 35 -4.59 17.97 8.25
CA THR A 35 -4.86 17.13 7.07
C THR A 35 -4.52 15.64 7.25
N THR A 36 -3.73 15.25 8.26
CA THR A 36 -3.42 13.84 8.51
C THR A 36 -4.56 13.19 9.32
N PRO A 37 -5.28 12.18 8.77
CA PRO A 37 -6.27 11.44 9.52
C PRO A 37 -5.63 10.77 10.73
N ALA A 38 -6.36 10.67 11.85
CA ALA A 38 -5.89 9.94 13.01
C ALA A 38 -5.60 8.48 12.62
N PRO A 39 -4.54 7.85 13.18
CA PRO A 39 -4.30 6.43 12.98
C PRO A 39 -5.54 5.63 13.37
N PRO A 40 -6.11 4.84 12.45
CA PRO A 40 -7.30 4.08 12.76
C PRO A 40 -6.94 2.99 13.76
N LYS A 41 -7.81 2.77 14.75
CA LYS A 41 -7.59 1.72 15.75
C LYS A 41 -7.80 0.35 15.08
N PRO A 42 -6.89 -0.62 15.28
CA PRO A 42 -7.13 -1.97 14.81
C PRO A 42 -8.48 -2.49 15.30
N LEU A 43 -9.18 -3.20 14.42
CA LEU A 43 -10.47 -3.78 14.74
C LEU A 43 -10.29 -4.99 15.67
N SER A 44 -11.35 -5.32 16.41
CA SER A 44 -11.43 -6.63 17.07
C SER A 44 -11.45 -7.75 16.02
N THR A 45 -11.08 -8.97 16.40
CA THR A 45 -11.14 -10.14 15.51
C THR A 45 -12.54 -10.34 14.93
N ASP A 46 -13.58 -10.21 15.75
CA ASP A 46 -14.97 -10.40 15.32
C ASP A 46 -15.38 -9.34 14.29
N THR A 47 -15.04 -8.07 14.53
CA THR A 47 -15.35 -6.98 13.60
C THR A 47 -14.55 -7.10 12.31
N THR A 48 -13.29 -7.56 12.38
CA THR A 48 -12.47 -7.86 11.20
C THR A 48 -13.14 -8.93 10.35
N GLN A 49 -13.66 -9.99 10.96
CA GLN A 49 -14.33 -11.07 10.26
C GLN A 49 -15.62 -10.62 9.58
N VAL A 50 -16.37 -9.68 10.17
CA VAL A 50 -17.56 -9.09 9.54
C VAL A 50 -17.19 -8.39 8.24
N VAL A 51 -16.16 -7.52 8.26
CA VAL A 51 -15.70 -6.80 7.06
C VAL A 51 -15.23 -7.80 6.00
N LEU A 52 -14.42 -8.78 6.38
CA LEU A 52 -13.93 -9.81 5.45
C LEU A 52 -15.07 -10.60 4.83
N THR A 53 -16.09 -10.97 5.60
CA THR A 53 -17.26 -11.70 5.10
C THR A 53 -18.05 -10.85 4.10
N GLN A 54 -18.17 -9.54 4.33
CA GLN A 54 -18.85 -8.63 3.41
C GLN A 54 -18.08 -8.52 2.08
N ILE A 55 -16.79 -8.19 2.11
CA ILE A 55 -16.03 -7.94 0.87
C ILE A 55 -15.77 -9.22 0.06
N THR A 56 -15.67 -10.38 0.73
CA THR A 56 -15.46 -11.67 0.05
C THR A 56 -16.76 -12.33 -0.38
N GLY A 57 -17.91 -11.85 0.11
CA GLY A 57 -19.26 -12.32 -0.23
C GLY A 57 -19.98 -11.51 -1.32
N LEU A 58 -19.30 -10.56 -1.97
CA LEU A 58 -19.88 -9.71 -3.01
C LEU A 58 -20.39 -10.57 -4.19
N PRO A 59 -21.65 -10.39 -4.65
CA PRO A 59 -22.20 -11.17 -5.75
C PRO A 59 -21.61 -10.74 -7.10
N SER A 60 -21.59 -11.64 -8.08
CA SER A 60 -21.03 -11.38 -9.42
C SER A 60 -21.64 -10.15 -10.10
N SER A 61 -22.94 -9.91 -9.86
CA SER A 61 -23.68 -8.78 -10.41
C SER A 61 -23.12 -7.42 -10.00
N GLU A 62 -22.51 -7.29 -8.81
CA GLU A 62 -21.87 -6.04 -8.38
C GLU A 62 -20.63 -5.75 -9.23
N PHE A 63 -19.81 -6.78 -9.49
CA PHE A 63 -18.64 -6.65 -10.36
C PHE A 63 -19.05 -6.33 -11.80
N ASP A 64 -20.09 -6.99 -12.31
CA ASP A 64 -20.59 -6.75 -13.67
C ASP A 64 -21.15 -5.32 -13.82
N ALA A 65 -21.80 -4.78 -12.79
CA ALA A 65 -22.34 -3.43 -12.80
C ALA A 65 -21.23 -2.34 -12.77
N ILE A 66 -20.16 -2.57 -12.00
CA ILE A 66 -19.04 -1.61 -11.88
C ILE A 66 -18.09 -1.69 -13.08
N GLY A 67 -17.88 -2.89 -13.64
CA GLY A 67 -16.90 -3.13 -14.69
C GLY A 67 -15.48 -2.80 -14.22
N GLN A 68 -14.75 -1.96 -14.98
CA GLN A 68 -13.40 -1.52 -14.59
C GLN A 68 -13.39 -0.41 -13.53
N GLY A 69 -14.54 0.22 -13.25
CA GLY A 69 -14.63 1.34 -12.32
C GLY A 69 -13.62 2.46 -12.61
N THR A 70 -12.86 2.85 -11.59
CA THR A 70 -11.79 3.87 -11.65
C THR A 70 -10.39 3.27 -11.81
N ALA A 71 -10.28 1.97 -12.08
CA ALA A 71 -8.99 1.31 -12.22
C ALA A 71 -8.18 1.95 -13.36
N ASN A 72 -6.97 2.43 -13.05
CA ASN A 72 -6.14 3.18 -13.99
C ASN A 72 -4.77 2.55 -14.26
N ASN A 73 -4.34 1.62 -13.40
CA ASN A 73 -3.13 0.83 -13.57
C ASN A 73 -3.50 -0.58 -14.04
N LEU A 74 -3.18 -0.89 -15.29
CA LEU A 74 -3.62 -2.13 -15.92
C LEU A 74 -2.58 -3.24 -15.78
N ILE A 75 -3.09 -4.45 -15.64
CA ILE A 75 -2.32 -5.69 -15.59
C ILE A 75 -1.63 -5.91 -16.95
N LYS A 76 -0.32 -6.18 -16.92
CA LYS A 76 0.52 -6.35 -18.11
C LYS A 76 0.74 -7.82 -18.41
N PRO A 77 0.51 -8.29 -19.65
CA PRO A 77 0.85 -9.65 -20.04
C PRO A 77 2.38 -9.82 -20.13
N ILE A 78 2.87 -10.99 -19.77
CA ILE A 78 4.29 -11.39 -19.87
C ILE A 78 4.42 -12.81 -20.40
N SER A 79 5.58 -13.08 -21.00
CA SER A 79 5.97 -14.40 -21.47
C SER A 79 7.12 -14.94 -20.63
N GLY A 80 6.90 -16.09 -20.00
CA GLY A 80 7.90 -16.77 -19.19
C GLY A 80 7.48 -18.18 -18.81
N SER A 81 8.42 -18.94 -18.23
CA SER A 81 8.11 -20.22 -17.60
C SER A 81 7.11 -20.01 -16.47
N PRO A 82 6.03 -20.81 -16.36
CA PRO A 82 5.05 -20.63 -15.29
C PRO A 82 5.71 -20.60 -13.91
N LEU A 83 5.35 -19.61 -13.09
CA LEU A 83 5.71 -19.63 -11.68
C LEU A 83 4.75 -20.58 -10.95
N THR A 84 5.32 -21.55 -10.24
CA THR A 84 4.56 -22.55 -9.48
C THR A 84 4.93 -22.49 -8.01
N GLY A 85 3.93 -22.53 -7.14
CA GLY A 85 4.13 -22.48 -5.70
C GLY A 85 4.47 -23.84 -5.09
N SER A 86 4.48 -23.89 -3.76
CA SER A 86 4.91 -25.07 -2.99
C SER A 86 4.12 -26.35 -3.26
N THR A 87 2.91 -26.25 -3.80
CA THR A 87 2.08 -27.42 -4.14
C THR A 87 2.06 -27.75 -5.63
N GLY A 88 2.82 -27.02 -6.45
CA GLY A 88 2.89 -27.19 -7.90
C GLY A 88 1.77 -26.49 -8.69
N LYS A 89 0.85 -25.80 -8.02
CA LYS A 89 -0.14 -24.93 -8.67
C LYS A 89 0.50 -23.62 -9.14
N PRO A 90 -0.09 -22.90 -10.11
CA PRO A 90 0.35 -21.55 -10.46
C PRO A 90 0.39 -20.65 -9.22
N GLU A 91 1.51 -19.94 -9.02
CA GLU A 91 1.68 -19.04 -7.88
C GLU A 91 1.20 -17.63 -8.22
N VAL A 92 0.45 -17.02 -7.32
CA VAL A 92 0.26 -15.57 -7.27
C VAL A 92 1.25 -15.03 -6.25
N LEU A 93 2.18 -14.19 -6.70
CA LEU A 93 3.19 -13.58 -5.85
C LEU A 93 2.81 -12.11 -5.60
N TYR A 94 2.66 -11.74 -4.34
CA TYR A 94 2.52 -10.36 -3.89
C TYR A 94 3.76 -9.95 -3.10
N ILE A 95 4.33 -8.79 -3.41
CA ILE A 95 5.38 -8.16 -2.62
C ILE A 95 4.95 -6.73 -2.29
N GLY A 96 4.88 -6.42 -1.00
CA GLY A 96 4.52 -5.09 -0.51
C GLY A 96 5.14 -4.81 0.85
N ALA A 97 4.68 -3.74 1.48
CA ALA A 97 5.04 -3.38 2.84
C ALA A 97 3.84 -2.73 3.55
N GLU A 98 3.72 -2.90 4.85
CA GLU A 98 2.60 -2.36 5.62
C GLU A 98 2.65 -0.83 5.67
N TYR A 99 3.83 -0.20 5.63
CA TYR A 99 3.95 1.27 5.59
C TYR A 99 3.39 1.90 4.32
N CYS A 100 3.34 1.15 3.21
CA CYS A 100 3.09 1.66 1.87
C CYS A 100 1.59 1.86 1.62
N PRO A 101 1.11 3.10 1.37
CA PRO A 101 -0.31 3.37 1.17
C PRO A 101 -0.88 2.82 -0.14
N TYR A 102 -0.07 2.74 -1.20
CA TYR A 102 -0.49 2.08 -2.44
C TYR A 102 -0.71 0.58 -2.22
N CYS A 103 0.12 -0.03 -1.38
CA CYS A 103 -0.03 -1.41 -0.95
C CYS A 103 -1.29 -1.55 -0.10
N ALA A 104 -1.55 -0.58 0.79
CA ALA A 104 -2.77 -0.53 1.59
C ALA A 104 -4.04 -0.50 0.73
N ALA A 105 -4.05 0.30 -0.34
CA ALA A 105 -5.14 0.28 -1.32
C ALA A 105 -5.26 -1.08 -2.02
N GLU A 106 -4.17 -1.60 -2.60
CA GLU A 106 -4.23 -2.80 -3.44
C GLU A 106 -4.59 -4.09 -2.70
N ARG A 107 -4.34 -4.20 -1.39
CA ARG A 107 -4.71 -5.40 -0.63
C ARG A 107 -6.22 -5.66 -0.63
N TRP A 108 -7.07 -4.62 -0.70
CA TRP A 108 -8.52 -4.78 -0.74
C TRP A 108 -8.99 -5.55 -1.99
N PRO A 109 -8.74 -5.08 -3.24
CA PRO A 109 -9.14 -5.82 -4.43
C PRO A 109 -8.43 -7.17 -4.55
N LEU A 110 -7.20 -7.33 -4.06
CA LEU A 110 -6.55 -8.65 -4.02
C LEU A 110 -7.28 -9.65 -3.14
N ILE A 111 -7.70 -9.26 -1.93
CA ILE A 111 -8.52 -10.13 -1.06
C ILE A 111 -9.81 -10.52 -1.77
N ILE A 112 -10.53 -9.54 -2.31
CA ILE A 112 -11.80 -9.75 -3.00
C ILE A 112 -11.64 -10.69 -4.20
N ALA A 113 -10.66 -10.44 -5.06
CA ALA A 113 -10.43 -11.22 -6.28
C ALA A 113 -9.99 -12.65 -5.96
N LEU A 114 -9.04 -12.83 -5.04
CA LEU A 114 -8.48 -14.14 -4.70
C LEU A 114 -9.47 -14.98 -3.88
N SER A 115 -10.41 -14.38 -3.16
CA SER A 115 -11.49 -15.11 -2.49
C SER A 115 -12.46 -15.81 -3.44
N ARG A 116 -12.43 -15.50 -4.74
CA ARG A 116 -13.18 -16.26 -5.75
C ARG A 116 -12.55 -17.63 -6.06
N PHE A 117 -11.27 -17.80 -5.76
CA PHE A 117 -10.50 -19.00 -6.06
C PHE A 117 -10.10 -19.80 -4.81
N GLY A 118 -10.38 -19.28 -3.62
CA GLY A 118 -9.91 -19.86 -2.37
C GLY A 118 -10.39 -19.09 -1.14
N GLN A 119 -9.83 -19.41 0.01
CA GLN A 119 -10.17 -18.79 1.27
C GLN A 119 -8.92 -18.27 1.98
N PHE A 120 -9.00 -17.03 2.46
CA PHE A 120 -8.04 -16.47 3.40
C PHE A 120 -8.40 -16.85 4.84
N SER A 121 -7.38 -17.00 5.67
CA SER A 121 -7.51 -17.01 7.13
C SER A 121 -6.34 -16.25 7.76
N GLY A 122 -6.52 -15.73 8.98
CA GLY A 122 -5.46 -15.00 9.68
C GLY A 122 -5.21 -13.58 9.18
N LEU A 123 -6.08 -13.03 8.32
CA LEU A 123 -6.04 -11.61 7.94
C LEU A 123 -6.32 -10.73 9.16
N GLN A 124 -5.50 -9.70 9.34
CA GLN A 124 -5.62 -8.72 10.42
C GLN A 124 -5.67 -7.32 9.84
N THR A 125 -6.39 -6.41 10.50
CA THR A 125 -6.43 -4.99 10.10
C THR A 125 -5.13 -4.28 10.48
N THR A 126 -4.62 -3.43 9.58
CA THR A 126 -3.51 -2.51 9.82
C THR A 126 -3.68 -1.24 8.98
N ALA A 127 -2.84 -0.24 9.17
CA ALA A 127 -2.85 0.96 8.33
C ALA A 127 -1.45 1.32 7.86
N SER A 128 -1.39 2.03 6.72
CA SER A 128 -0.14 2.60 6.21
C SER A 128 0.56 3.51 7.22
N SER A 129 1.81 3.89 6.90
CA SER A 129 2.57 4.81 7.75
C SER A 129 1.80 6.14 7.93
N SER A 130 1.94 6.72 9.12
CA SER A 130 1.40 8.05 9.43
C SER A 130 2.17 9.20 8.76
N THR A 131 3.27 8.90 8.06
CA THR A 131 4.19 9.89 7.50
C THR A 131 4.33 9.82 5.98
N ASP A 132 3.59 8.93 5.32
CA ASP A 132 3.59 8.80 3.86
C ASP A 132 2.55 9.72 3.21
N VAL A 133 2.53 9.79 1.87
CA VAL A 133 1.68 10.68 1.07
C VAL A 133 0.18 10.50 1.31
N PHE A 134 -0.26 9.27 1.56
CA PHE A 134 -1.60 8.97 2.06
C PHE A 134 -1.46 8.34 3.44
N PRO A 135 -1.44 9.16 4.50
CA PRO A 135 -1.10 8.66 5.83
C PRO A 135 -2.26 7.86 6.43
N ASN A 136 -1.92 6.84 7.20
CA ASN A 136 -2.89 6.04 7.97
C ASN A 136 -4.03 5.44 7.12
N THR A 137 -3.75 5.08 5.86
CA THR A 137 -4.67 4.40 4.94
C THR A 137 -5.11 3.05 5.54
N PRO A 138 -6.41 2.84 5.84
CA PRO A 138 -6.90 1.59 6.43
C PRO A 138 -6.79 0.40 5.46
N THR A 139 -6.30 -0.74 5.93
CA THR A 139 -6.08 -1.95 5.12
C THR A 139 -5.94 -3.22 5.97
N PHE A 140 -5.58 -4.33 5.33
CA PHE A 140 -5.22 -5.58 6.00
C PHE A 140 -3.73 -5.83 5.89
N THR A 141 -3.18 -6.73 6.70
CA THR A 141 -1.82 -7.26 6.51
C THR A 141 -1.88 -8.70 6.02
N PHE A 142 -1.02 -9.03 5.05
CA PHE A 142 -0.81 -10.41 4.62
C PHE A 142 0.27 -11.15 5.41
N ARG A 143 0.95 -10.48 6.35
CA ARG A 143 2.10 -11.04 7.09
C ARG A 143 1.82 -12.40 7.72
N SER A 144 0.63 -12.55 8.32
CA SER A 144 0.18 -13.77 9.00
C SER A 144 -1.00 -14.44 8.30
N ALA A 145 -1.34 -13.98 7.10
CA ALA A 145 -2.42 -14.54 6.32
C ALA A 145 -1.99 -15.88 5.72
N THR A 146 -2.90 -16.85 5.75
CA THR A 146 -2.78 -18.10 5.01
C THR A 146 -3.88 -18.17 3.97
N TYR A 147 -3.63 -18.86 2.88
CA TYR A 147 -4.57 -18.98 1.77
C TYR A 147 -4.68 -20.41 1.28
N THR A 148 -5.91 -20.90 1.18
CA THR A 148 -6.22 -22.26 0.72
C THR A 148 -7.00 -22.18 -0.58
N SER A 149 -6.56 -22.90 -1.61
CA SER A 149 -7.21 -22.93 -2.92
C SER A 149 -6.96 -24.25 -3.63
N GLN A 150 -7.90 -24.66 -4.49
CA GLN A 150 -7.73 -25.79 -5.41
C GLN A 150 -7.03 -25.39 -6.73
N TYR A 151 -6.86 -24.10 -7.00
CA TYR A 151 -6.46 -23.58 -8.31
C TYR A 151 -5.09 -22.93 -8.34
N ILE A 152 -4.76 -22.16 -7.29
CA ILE A 152 -3.53 -21.38 -7.22
C ILE A 152 -2.85 -21.57 -5.86
N ASP A 153 -1.55 -21.29 -5.81
CA ASP A 153 -0.84 -21.01 -4.56
C ASP A 153 -0.70 -19.50 -4.41
N LEU A 154 -0.85 -18.98 -3.20
CA LEU A 154 -0.64 -17.56 -2.92
C LEU A 154 0.58 -17.41 -2.04
N ARG A 155 1.52 -16.58 -2.50
CA ARG A 155 2.70 -16.19 -1.76
C ARG A 155 2.69 -14.68 -1.55
N THR A 156 2.61 -14.25 -0.31
CA THR A 156 2.61 -12.84 0.07
C THR A 156 3.86 -12.49 0.88
N VAL A 157 4.55 -11.43 0.51
CA VAL A 157 5.70 -10.88 1.23
C VAL A 157 5.38 -9.47 1.69
N GLU A 158 5.28 -9.29 3.02
CA GLU A 158 5.27 -7.99 3.66
C GLU A 158 6.68 -7.66 4.12
N THR A 159 7.39 -6.78 3.41
CA THR A 159 8.83 -6.56 3.64
C THR A 159 9.12 -5.76 4.90
N SER A 160 8.20 -4.87 5.29
CA SER A 160 8.35 -4.03 6.48
C SER A 160 7.01 -3.68 7.09
N ASP A 161 7.00 -3.41 8.39
CA ASP A 161 5.81 -2.96 9.11
C ASP A 161 5.51 -1.48 8.81
N ARG A 162 4.46 -0.95 9.42
CA ARG A 162 4.04 0.43 9.22
C ARG A 162 5.05 1.46 9.78
N GLU A 163 5.87 1.05 10.75
CA GLU A 163 6.99 1.82 11.28
C GLU A 163 8.30 1.58 10.50
N GLN A 164 8.24 0.87 9.37
CA GLN A 164 9.35 0.52 8.49
C GLN A 164 10.39 -0.42 9.12
N ASN A 165 10.03 -1.14 10.19
CA ASN A 165 10.87 -2.22 10.69
C ASN A 165 10.79 -3.42 9.74
N PRO A 166 11.91 -4.10 9.42
CA PRO A 166 11.91 -5.27 8.55
C PRO A 166 11.03 -6.41 9.08
N LEU A 167 10.38 -7.14 8.17
CA LEU A 167 9.46 -8.23 8.50
C LEU A 167 9.77 -9.54 7.80
N GLN A 168 9.58 -9.57 6.48
CA GLN A 168 9.79 -10.74 5.65
C GLN A 168 10.75 -10.38 4.51
N THR A 169 11.53 -11.35 4.07
CA THR A 169 12.43 -11.17 2.94
C THR A 169 11.94 -12.05 1.79
N PRO A 170 11.82 -11.53 0.57
CA PRO A 170 11.55 -12.37 -0.60
C PRO A 170 12.63 -13.43 -0.76
N THR A 171 12.25 -14.63 -1.21
CA THR A 171 13.24 -15.64 -1.60
C THR A 171 14.05 -15.17 -2.82
N ALA A 172 15.17 -15.82 -3.12
CA ALA A 172 15.97 -15.46 -4.30
C ALA A 172 15.17 -15.57 -5.61
N ALA A 173 14.25 -16.55 -5.72
CA ALA A 173 13.39 -16.73 -6.88
C ALA A 173 12.32 -15.61 -6.97
N GLU A 174 11.65 -15.30 -5.86
CA GLU A 174 10.69 -14.18 -5.77
C GLU A 174 11.36 -12.85 -6.12
N GLN A 175 12.55 -12.59 -5.57
CA GLN A 175 13.33 -11.39 -5.85
C GLN A 175 13.79 -11.31 -7.30
N GLN A 176 14.15 -12.44 -7.91
CA GLN A 176 14.54 -12.48 -9.32
C GLN A 176 13.36 -12.09 -10.23
N ILE A 177 12.15 -12.55 -9.93
CA ILE A 177 10.94 -12.19 -10.68
C ILE A 177 10.62 -10.71 -10.49
N PHE A 178 10.66 -10.23 -9.25
CA PHE A 178 10.42 -8.83 -8.94
C PHE A 178 11.38 -7.91 -9.71
N SER A 179 12.69 -8.15 -9.61
CA SER A 179 13.69 -7.34 -10.30
C SER A 179 13.67 -7.50 -11.83
N LYS A 180 13.19 -8.63 -12.35
CA LYS A 180 13.09 -8.85 -13.80
C LYS A 180 12.02 -7.96 -14.43
N TYR A 181 10.87 -7.81 -13.78
CA TYR A 181 9.74 -7.07 -14.34
C TYR A 181 9.66 -5.63 -13.87
N ASP A 182 10.14 -5.35 -12.66
CA ASP A 182 10.16 -4.01 -12.08
C ASP A 182 11.56 -3.66 -11.58
N THR A 183 12.36 -3.04 -12.45
CA THR A 183 13.72 -2.61 -12.12
C THR A 183 13.74 -1.47 -11.09
N ALA A 184 12.63 -0.76 -10.91
CA ALA A 184 12.49 0.28 -9.90
C ALA A 184 12.08 -0.29 -8.53
N GLN A 185 11.76 -1.58 -8.45
CA GLN A 185 11.30 -2.26 -7.23
C GLN A 185 10.13 -1.51 -6.55
N THR A 186 9.19 -1.05 -7.37
CA THR A 186 7.98 -0.37 -6.91
C THR A 186 7.07 -1.36 -6.20
N ILE A 187 6.41 -0.91 -5.14
CA ILE A 187 5.44 -1.70 -4.38
C ILE A 187 4.06 -1.03 -4.36
N PRO A 188 2.96 -1.80 -4.36
CA PRO A 188 2.91 -3.26 -4.37
C PRO A 188 3.29 -3.82 -5.74
N PHE A 189 4.01 -4.94 -5.76
CA PHE A 189 4.25 -5.74 -6.96
C PHE A 189 3.40 -7.00 -6.88
N VAL A 190 2.75 -7.35 -7.99
CA VAL A 190 1.93 -8.56 -8.10
C VAL A 190 2.25 -9.29 -9.39
N ASP A 191 2.55 -10.57 -9.29
CA ASP A 191 2.70 -11.50 -10.42
C ASP A 191 1.64 -12.62 -10.32
N PHE A 192 1.07 -12.98 -11.47
CA PHE A 192 0.11 -14.07 -11.61
C PHE A 192 0.71 -15.16 -12.48
N GLY A 193 1.35 -16.15 -11.85
CA GLY A 193 1.87 -17.35 -12.47
C GLY A 193 2.92 -17.09 -13.55
N ASN A 194 3.62 -15.95 -13.50
CA ASN A 194 4.52 -15.46 -14.55
C ASN A 194 3.85 -15.30 -15.93
N ARG A 195 2.55 -15.01 -15.95
CA ARG A 195 1.75 -14.74 -17.16
C ARG A 195 1.26 -13.31 -17.22
N TYR A 196 1.04 -12.71 -16.07
CA TYR A 196 0.61 -11.34 -15.92
C TYR A 196 1.26 -10.72 -14.70
N TRP A 197 1.51 -9.42 -14.73
CA TRP A 197 2.01 -8.71 -13.56
C TRP A 197 1.56 -7.25 -13.57
N PHE A 198 1.65 -6.60 -12.41
CA PHE A 198 1.59 -5.14 -12.30
C PHE A 198 2.39 -4.67 -11.08
N THR A 199 2.64 -3.37 -11.03
CA THR A 199 3.25 -2.70 -9.88
C THR A 199 2.55 -1.38 -9.61
N GLY A 200 2.43 -0.97 -8.35
CA GLY A 200 1.61 0.16 -7.92
C GLY A 200 0.15 -0.23 -7.67
N ALA A 201 -0.62 0.66 -7.05
CA ALA A 201 -2.04 0.43 -6.81
C ALA A 201 -2.87 0.55 -8.10
N THR A 202 -3.97 -0.19 -8.17
CA THR A 202 -4.95 -0.14 -9.26
C THR A 202 -5.89 1.05 -9.17
N TYR A 203 -6.01 1.66 -7.99
CA TYR A 203 -6.83 2.85 -7.71
C TYR A 203 -6.15 3.78 -6.69
N SER A 204 -6.68 5.00 -6.54
CA SER A 204 -6.11 5.99 -5.61
C SER A 204 -6.33 5.60 -4.14
N ALA A 205 -5.25 5.54 -3.37
CA ALA A 205 -5.31 5.30 -1.92
C ALA A 205 -5.99 6.45 -1.14
N ASP A 206 -6.10 7.63 -1.74
CA ASP A 206 -6.81 8.79 -1.17
C ASP A 206 -8.28 8.49 -0.87
N LEU A 207 -8.91 7.61 -1.66
CA LEU A 207 -10.30 7.21 -1.48
C LEU A 207 -10.55 6.51 -0.14
N LEU A 208 -9.51 5.94 0.47
CA LEU A 208 -9.59 5.26 1.76
C LEU A 208 -9.20 6.18 2.94
N GLY A 209 -8.66 7.37 2.65
CA GLY A 209 -8.18 8.30 3.66
C GLY A 209 -9.28 8.70 4.65
N GLY A 210 -9.01 8.53 5.95
CA GLY A 210 -9.94 8.90 7.02
C GLY A 210 -11.19 8.02 7.15
N GLN A 211 -11.32 6.96 6.35
CA GLN A 211 -12.42 6.00 6.45
C GLN A 211 -12.18 4.98 7.58
N SER A 212 -13.24 4.29 8.00
CA SER A 212 -13.12 3.04 8.76
C SER A 212 -13.20 1.84 7.82
N TRP A 213 -12.71 0.67 8.25
CA TRP A 213 -12.84 -0.56 7.47
C TRP A 213 -14.29 -0.95 7.15
N GLN A 214 -15.25 -0.57 7.99
CA GLN A 214 -16.67 -0.83 7.75
C GLN A 214 -17.32 0.13 6.76
N ALA A 215 -16.72 1.31 6.56
CA ALA A 215 -17.20 2.31 5.61
C ALA A 215 -16.65 2.07 4.18
N ILE A 216 -15.51 1.38 4.08
CA ILE A 216 -14.90 0.89 2.85
C ILE A 216 -15.62 -0.39 2.42
#